data_AF-A0A821UDR6-F1
#
_entry.id   AF-A0A821UDR6-F1
#
_cell.length_a   1.000
_cell.length_b   1.000
_cell.length_c   1.000
_cell.angle_alpha   90.00
_cell.angle_beta   90.00
_cell.angle_gamma   90.00
#
_symmetry.space_group_name_H-M   'P 1'
#
loop_
_entity.id
_entity.type
_entity.pdbx_description
1 polymer ?
#
loop_
_entity_poly.entity_id
_entity_poly.type
_entity_poly.pdbx_seq_one_letter_code
_entity_poly.pdbx_strand_id
1 'polypeptide(L)'
;IPINHIVYLSGQIGIDPITNQLVSDDIQNQTKQALHNIQTILHAAGSDLNQIARCVVLLTDMNDYQLMNQIYASFFLSNDDYPARTTLAVQSLPANAKVEIECTAYTRWYKNDLAHANCHRRLIISSYFIVFNLVFHLATIPFTF
;
A
#
# COMPACT_ATOMS: atom_id res chain seq x y z
N ILE A 1 -5.81 16.53 -0.70
CA ILE A 1 -7.26 16.32 -0.98
C ILE A 1 -7.38 15.02 -1.76
N PRO A 2 -8.10 14.00 -1.26
CA PRO A 2 -8.30 12.76 -2.01
C PRO A 2 -9.14 13.02 -3.27
N ILE A 3 -8.76 12.42 -4.40
CA ILE A 3 -9.51 12.48 -5.67
C ILE A 3 -9.97 11.06 -5.97
N ASN A 4 -11.27 10.83 -6.15
CA ASN A 4 -11.85 9.50 -6.42
C ASN A 4 -11.34 8.40 -5.47
N HIS A 5 -11.28 8.70 -4.16
CA HIS A 5 -10.78 7.81 -3.12
C HIS A 5 -9.29 7.45 -3.19
N ILE A 6 -8.50 8.12 -4.03
CA ILE A 6 -7.05 7.96 -4.11
C ILE A 6 -6.37 9.14 -3.41
N VAL A 7 -5.37 8.82 -2.60
CA VAL A 7 -4.48 9.75 -1.92
C VAL A 7 -3.12 9.68 -2.60
N TYR A 8 -2.74 10.76 -3.29
CA TYR A 8 -1.39 10.98 -3.77
C TYR A 8 -0.64 11.79 -2.71
N LEU A 9 0.43 11.21 -2.17
CA LEU A 9 1.21 11.79 -1.10
C LEU A 9 2.56 12.23 -1.68
N SER A 10 2.94 13.48 -1.46
CA SER A 10 4.26 13.99 -1.85
C SER A 10 5.38 13.15 -1.23
N GLY A 11 6.57 13.14 -1.82
CA GLY A 11 7.72 12.50 -1.19
C GLY A 11 7.96 13.03 0.22
N GLN A 12 8.05 12.11 1.19
CA GLN A 12 8.31 12.43 2.59
C GLN A 12 9.76 12.11 2.92
N ILE A 13 10.45 13.11 3.46
CA ILE A 13 11.78 12.98 4.04
C ILE A 13 11.68 12.96 5.58
N GLY A 14 12.79 12.63 6.24
CA GLY A 14 12.88 12.53 7.69
C GLY A 14 12.91 13.87 8.43
N ILE A 15 12.01 14.80 8.08
CA ILE A 15 11.86 16.10 8.76
C ILE A 15 10.95 15.97 9.99
N ASP A 16 11.36 16.58 11.10
CA ASP A 16 10.49 16.82 12.24
C ASP A 16 9.50 17.96 11.91
N PRO A 17 8.17 17.72 11.97
CA PRO A 17 7.17 18.74 11.65
C PRO A 17 7.17 19.94 12.60
N ILE A 18 7.77 19.83 13.79
CA ILE A 18 7.86 20.92 14.78
C ILE A 18 9.06 21.83 14.48
N THR A 19 10.23 21.24 14.24
CA THR A 19 11.49 22.00 14.06
C THR A 19 11.77 22.33 12.59
N ASN A 20 11.11 21.64 11.66
CA ASN A 20 11.32 21.73 10.22
C ASN A 20 12.77 21.42 9.78
N GLN A 21 13.45 20.54 10.52
CA GLN A 21 14.81 20.07 10.26
C GLN A 21 14.83 18.54 10.16
N LEU A 22 15.88 17.99 9.52
CA LEU A 22 16.11 16.55 9.53
C LEU A 22 16.32 16.07 10.96
N VAL A 23 15.66 14.96 11.33
CA VAL A 23 15.74 14.42 12.70
C VAL A 23 17.11 13.86 13.05
N SER A 24 17.91 13.51 12.05
CA SER A 24 19.24 12.93 12.21
C SER A 24 19.99 12.90 10.86
N ASP A 25 21.29 12.64 10.93
CA ASP A 25 22.15 12.35 9.78
C ASP A 25 22.18 10.85 9.42
N ASP A 26 21.56 9.98 10.21
CA ASP A 26 21.48 8.54 9.95
C ASP A 26 20.20 8.13 9.19
N ILE A 27 20.32 7.07 8.39
CA ILE A 27 19.22 6.56 7.58
C ILE A 27 18.06 6.01 8.43
N GLN A 28 18.32 5.44 9.60
CA GLN A 28 17.29 4.75 10.40
C GLN A 28 16.28 5.75 10.93
N ASN A 29 16.77 6.81 11.56
CA ASN A 29 15.95 7.87 12.12
C ASN A 29 15.26 8.66 11.02
N GLN A 30 15.94 8.96 9.91
CA GLN A 30 15.28 9.60 8.76
C GLN A 30 14.16 8.74 8.16
N THR A 31 14.39 7.44 7.96
CA THR A 31 13.37 6.51 7.43
C THR A 31 12.17 6.42 8.38
N LYS A 32 12.43 6.29 9.68
CA LYS A 32 11.39 6.22 10.70
C LYS A 32 10.54 7.47 10.72
N GLN A 33 11.17 8.65 10.68
CA GLN A 33 10.44 9.92 10.66
C GLN A 33 9.64 10.10 9.37
N ALA A 34 10.22 9.78 8.21
CA ALA A 34 9.50 9.83 6.93
C ALA A 34 8.23 8.97 6.96
N LEU A 35 8.30 7.76 7.50
CA LEU A 35 7.13 6.87 7.64
C LEU A 35 6.10 7.38 8.66
N HIS A 36 6.52 8.02 9.76
CA HIS A 36 5.61 8.68 10.69
C HIS A 36 4.91 9.90 10.06
N ASN A 37 5.62 10.67 9.25
CA ASN A 37 5.05 11.78 8.49
C ASN A 37 3.98 11.25 7.50
N ILE A 38 4.30 10.19 6.76
CA ILE A 38 3.34 9.49 5.88
C ILE A 38 2.11 9.04 6.67
N GLN A 39 2.30 8.35 7.79
CA GLN A 39 1.21 7.86 8.62
C GLN A 39 0.28 9.00 9.07
N THR A 40 0.86 10.10 9.54
CA THR A 40 0.13 11.29 10.00
C THR A 40 -0.70 11.92 8.88
N ILE A 41 -0.10 12.09 7.70
CA ILE A 41 -0.78 12.66 6.53
C ILE A 41 -1.90 11.73 6.03
N LEU A 42 -1.66 10.41 5.99
CA LEU A 42 -2.68 9.44 5.60
C LEU A 42 -3.86 9.45 6.59
N HIS A 43 -3.60 9.52 7.89
CA HIS A 43 -4.66 9.63 8.89
C HIS A 43 -5.49 10.89 8.72
N ALA A 44 -4.85 12.05 8.49
CA ALA A 44 -5.55 13.30 8.20
C ALA A 44 -6.39 13.22 6.91
N ALA A 45 -6.01 12.36 5.96
CA ALA A 45 -6.74 12.10 4.72
C ALA A 45 -7.81 10.99 4.82
N GLY A 46 -8.07 10.43 6.01
CA GLY A 46 -9.02 9.32 6.18
C GLY A 46 -8.53 7.97 5.63
N SER A 47 -7.21 7.79 5.62
CA SER A 47 -6.49 6.58 5.20
C SER A 47 -5.62 6.05 6.37
N ASP A 48 -4.92 4.95 6.13
CA ASP A 48 -3.85 4.45 6.99
C ASP A 48 -2.79 3.75 6.13
N LEU A 49 -1.70 3.29 6.76
CA LEU A 49 -0.61 2.56 6.09
C LEU A 49 -1.11 1.29 5.37
N ASN A 50 -2.22 0.70 5.84
CA ASN A 50 -2.82 -0.53 5.32
C ASN A 50 -3.57 -0.30 3.99
N GLN A 51 -3.77 0.96 3.60
CA GLN A 51 -4.36 1.30 2.30
C GLN A 51 -3.32 1.74 1.26
N ILE A 52 -2.03 1.70 1.59
CA ILE A 52 -0.98 2.04 0.61
C ILE A 52 -0.98 0.98 -0.50
N ALA A 53 -1.14 1.44 -1.73
CA ALA A 53 -1.11 0.61 -2.93
C ALA A 53 0.32 0.45 -3.45
N ARG A 54 1.06 1.56 -3.50
CA ARG A 54 2.45 1.59 -3.96
C ARG A 54 3.30 2.61 -3.19
N CYS A 55 4.58 2.30 -3.08
CA CYS A 55 5.62 3.18 -2.59
C CYS A 55 6.76 3.33 -3.62
N VAL A 56 7.33 4.51 -3.70
CA VAL A 56 8.62 4.76 -4.35
C VAL A 56 9.59 5.24 -3.28
N VAL A 57 10.72 4.55 -3.14
CA VAL A 57 11.76 4.88 -2.17
C VAL A 57 12.98 5.37 -2.91
N LEU A 58 13.42 6.57 -2.61
CA LEU A 58 14.61 7.20 -3.17
C LEU A 58 15.69 7.21 -2.09
N LEU A 59 16.89 6.72 -2.42
CA LEU A 59 18.05 6.68 -1.54
C LEU A 59 19.23 7.44 -2.16
N THR A 60 20.02 8.14 -1.36
CA THR A 60 21.27 8.74 -1.84
C THR A 60 22.45 7.77 -1.85
N ASP A 61 22.39 6.71 -1.03
CA ASP A 61 23.39 5.64 -0.97
C ASP A 61 22.69 4.27 -0.91
N MET A 62 23.11 3.32 -1.76
CA MET A 62 22.58 1.96 -1.75
C MET A 62 23.13 1.09 -0.63
N ASN A 63 24.22 1.49 0.03
CA ASN A 63 24.71 0.82 1.24
C ASN A 63 23.67 0.87 2.38
N ASP A 64 22.83 1.90 2.37
CA ASP A 64 21.77 2.12 3.36
C ASP A 64 20.52 1.25 3.10
N TYR A 65 20.44 0.54 1.97
CA TYR A 65 19.25 -0.20 1.53
C TYR A 65 18.77 -1.23 2.56
N GLN A 66 19.68 -2.04 3.09
CA GLN A 66 19.32 -3.11 4.04
C GLN A 66 18.78 -2.53 5.35
N LEU A 67 19.40 -1.46 5.83
CA LEU A 67 19.04 -0.82 7.09
C LEU A 67 17.71 -0.07 6.98
N MET A 68 17.50 0.66 5.86
CA MET A 68 16.21 1.26 5.53
C MET A 68 15.09 0.20 5.46
N ASN A 69 15.35 -0.95 4.81
CA ASN A 69 14.35 -2.02 4.69
C ASN A 69 13.89 -2.60 6.03
N GLN A 70 14.81 -2.75 6.99
CA GLN A 70 14.46 -3.25 8.33
C GLN A 70 13.46 -2.32 9.02
N ILE A 71 13.72 -1.01 8.96
CA ILE A 71 12.81 0.00 9.51
C ILE A 71 11.50 0.01 8.73
N TYR A 72 11.56 0.04 7.40
CA TYR A 72 10.38 0.02 6.53
C TYR A 72 9.46 -1.15 6.85
N ALA A 73 10.00 -2.38 6.91
CA ALA A 73 9.22 -3.58 7.18
C ALA A 73 8.47 -3.52 8.52
N SER A 74 9.07 -2.90 9.55
CA SER A 74 8.43 -2.77 10.87
C SER A 74 7.12 -1.98 10.87
N PHE A 75 6.91 -1.09 9.88
CA PHE A 75 5.69 -0.30 9.75
C PHE A 75 4.54 -1.05 9.05
N PHE A 76 4.83 -2.19 8.40
CA PHE A 76 3.84 -2.95 7.61
C PHE A 76 3.51 -4.32 8.20
N LEU A 77 4.08 -4.70 9.36
CA LEU A 77 3.92 -6.02 9.97
C LEU A 77 2.46 -6.41 10.29
N SER A 78 1.54 -5.45 10.44
CA SER A 78 0.14 -5.73 10.74
C SER A 78 -0.68 -6.17 9.52
N ASN A 79 -0.14 -6.04 8.31
CA ASN A 79 -0.79 -6.44 7.08
C ASN A 79 0.02 -7.59 6.49
N ASP A 80 -0.58 -8.75 6.29
CA ASP A 80 0.07 -9.88 5.60
C ASP A 80 0.47 -9.54 4.14
N ASP A 81 0.17 -8.32 3.67
CA ASP A 81 0.51 -7.78 2.37
C ASP A 81 1.39 -6.52 2.48
N TYR A 82 2.54 -6.55 1.79
CA TYR A 82 3.38 -5.38 1.58
C TYR A 82 2.90 -4.58 0.36
N PRO A 83 2.98 -3.24 0.39
CA PRO A 83 2.67 -2.44 -0.79
C PRO A 83 3.65 -2.72 -1.93
N ALA A 84 3.21 -2.56 -3.17
CA ALA A 84 4.10 -2.60 -4.32
C ALA A 84 5.19 -1.53 -4.15
N ARG A 85 6.45 -1.86 -4.44
CA ARG A 85 7.57 -0.97 -4.13
C ARG A 85 8.59 -0.90 -5.26
N THR A 86 9.06 0.31 -5.53
CA THR A 86 10.25 0.57 -6.34
C THR A 86 11.27 1.33 -5.50
N THR A 87 12.53 0.88 -5.48
CA THR A 87 13.62 1.57 -4.80
C THR A 87 14.68 1.98 -5.82
N LEU A 88 15.11 3.24 -5.76
CA LEU A 88 16.07 3.82 -6.69
C LEU A 88 17.16 4.57 -5.93
N ALA A 89 18.38 4.54 -6.46
CA ALA A 89 19.46 5.41 -6.03
C ALA A 89 19.40 6.73 -6.81
N VAL A 90 19.47 7.85 -6.11
CA VAL A 90 19.48 9.20 -6.68
C VAL A 90 20.72 9.97 -6.24
N GLN A 91 21.11 10.99 -7.00
CA GLN A 91 22.31 11.76 -6.70
C GLN A 91 22.18 12.58 -5.41
N SER A 92 21.01 13.18 -5.18
CA SER A 92 20.75 14.01 -4.02
C SER A 92 19.24 14.15 -3.79
N LEU A 93 18.86 14.49 -2.57
CA LEU A 93 17.48 14.74 -2.14
C LEU A 93 17.39 16.14 -1.50
N PRO A 94 16.17 16.72 -1.41
CA PRO A 94 15.94 17.97 -0.68
C PRO A 94 16.50 17.92 0.75
N ALA A 95 16.98 19.07 1.24
CA ALA A 95 17.56 19.21 2.58
C ALA A 95 18.77 18.28 2.87
N ASN A 96 19.42 17.71 1.85
CA ASN A 96 20.47 16.68 1.99
C ASN A 96 19.97 15.43 2.73
N ALA A 97 18.68 15.10 2.60
CA ALA A 97 18.14 13.86 3.14
C ALA A 97 18.83 12.63 2.51
N LYS A 98 18.85 11.52 3.25
CA LYS A 98 19.33 10.21 2.77
C LYS A 98 18.22 9.37 2.14
N VAL A 99 16.97 9.64 2.52
CA VAL A 99 15.79 8.91 2.05
C VAL A 99 14.60 9.83 1.82
N GLU A 100 13.88 9.58 0.73
CA GLU A 100 12.57 10.16 0.44
C GLU A 100 11.61 9.04 0.04
N ILE A 101 10.40 9.05 0.60
CA ILE A 101 9.39 8.03 0.35
C ILE A 101 8.11 8.69 -0.19
N GLU A 102 7.76 8.39 -1.42
CA GLU A 102 6.46 8.72 -2.01
C GLU A 102 5.52 7.52 -1.86
N CYS A 103 4.23 7.77 -1.58
CA CYS A 103 3.25 6.71 -1.62
C CYS A 103 1.93 7.14 -2.26
N THR A 104 1.25 6.17 -2.88
CA THR A 104 -0.15 6.29 -3.30
C THR A 104 -0.98 5.33 -2.46
N ALA A 105 -2.06 5.83 -1.87
CA ALA A 105 -2.95 5.07 -1.01
C ALA A 105 -4.42 5.24 -1.40
N TYR A 106 -5.29 4.38 -0.88
CA TYR A 106 -6.74 4.53 -1.00
C TYR A 106 -7.33 5.06 0.30
N THR A 107 -8.38 5.88 0.22
CA THR A 107 -9.18 6.21 1.42
C THR A 107 -9.91 4.96 1.93
N ARG A 108 -10.17 4.88 3.24
CA ARG A 108 -10.81 3.71 3.88
C ARG A 108 -12.15 3.32 3.23
N TRP A 109 -12.87 4.29 2.66
CA TRP A 109 -14.16 4.11 2.01
C TRP A 109 -14.09 3.28 0.72
N TYR A 110 -12.94 3.25 0.03
CA TYR A 110 -12.77 2.50 -1.22
C TYR A 110 -12.99 0.99 -1.05
N LYS A 111 -12.45 0.37 0.01
CA LYS A 111 -12.65 -1.07 0.27
C LYS A 111 -14.11 -1.39 0.62
N ASN A 112 -14.80 -0.49 1.33
CA ASN A 112 -16.21 -0.65 1.66
C ASN A 112 -17.10 -0.54 0.41
N ASP A 113 -16.84 0.44 -0.45
CA ASP A 113 -17.57 0.62 -1.70
C ASP A 113 -17.33 -0.54 -2.68
N LEU A 114 -16.11 -1.08 -2.74
CA LEU A 114 -15.82 -2.31 -3.48
C LEU A 114 -16.53 -3.53 -2.88
N ALA A 115 -16.60 -3.66 -1.55
CA ALA A 115 -17.35 -4.73 -0.90
C ALA A 115 -18.86 -4.64 -1.21
N HIS A 116 -19.43 -3.43 -1.22
CA HIS A 116 -20.82 -3.19 -1.62
C HIS A 116 -21.05 -3.45 -3.12
N ALA A 117 -20.14 -3.02 -4.00
CA ALA A 117 -20.22 -3.28 -5.44
C ALA A 117 -20.09 -4.79 -5.77
N ASN A 118 -19.25 -5.51 -5.02
CA ASN A 118 -19.10 -6.96 -5.17
C ASN A 118 -20.26 -7.74 -4.54
N CYS A 119 -20.95 -7.20 -3.53
CA CYS A 119 -22.18 -7.80 -2.98
C CYS A 119 -23.30 -7.89 -4.04
N HIS A 120 -23.49 -6.83 -4.85
CA HIS A 120 -24.45 -6.85 -5.95
C HIS A 120 -24.03 -7.77 -7.12
N ARG A 121 -22.73 -7.98 -7.37
CA ARG A 121 -22.27 -8.95 -8.38
C ARG A 121 -22.35 -10.41 -7.90
N ARG A 122 -22.29 -10.66 -6.59
CA ARG A 122 -22.42 -12.03 -6.04
C ARG A 122 -23.82 -12.62 -6.22
N LEU A 123 -24.85 -11.77 -6.29
CA LEU A 123 -26.23 -12.19 -6.57
C LEU A 123 -26.42 -12.69 -8.02
N ILE A 124 -25.62 -12.23 -8.97
CA ILE A 124 -25.73 -12.63 -10.38
C ILE A 124 -24.99 -13.96 -10.65
N ILE A 125 -23.92 -14.24 -9.90
CA ILE A 125 -23.10 -15.45 -10.09
C ILE A 125 -23.70 -16.65 -9.32
N SER A 126 -24.53 -16.43 -8.30
CA SER A 126 -25.24 -17.50 -7.60
C SER A 126 -26.24 -18.25 -8.50
N SER A 127 -26.79 -17.59 -9.52
CA SER A 127 -27.69 -18.25 -10.50
C SER A 127 -26.91 -19.10 -11.51
N TYR A 128 -25.68 -18.74 -11.85
CA TYR A 128 -24.85 -19.50 -12.79
C TYR A 128 -24.21 -20.74 -12.15
N PHE A 129 -23.91 -20.72 -10.86
CA PHE A 129 -23.33 -21.87 -10.15
C PHE A 129 -24.32 -23.04 -9.97
N ILE A 130 -25.63 -22.75 -9.98
CA ILE A 130 -26.69 -23.78 -9.94
C ILE A 130 -26.83 -24.46 -11.31
N VAL A 131 -26.76 -23.71 -12.41
CA VAL A 131 -26.90 -24.28 -13.76
C VAL A 131 -25.71 -25.18 -14.13
N PHE A 132 -24.50 -24.85 -13.66
CA PHE A 132 -23.31 -25.67 -13.94
C PHE A 132 -23.29 -27.02 -13.21
N ASN A 133 -23.91 -27.13 -12.03
CA ASN A 133 -24.01 -28.40 -11.31
C ASN A 133 -25.16 -29.30 -11.81
N LEU A 134 -26.22 -28.74 -12.41
CA LEU A 134 -27.33 -29.55 -12.94
C LEU A 134 -26.96 -30.28 -14.24
N VAL A 135 -26.05 -29.73 -15.04
CA VAL A 135 -25.59 -30.35 -16.30
C VAL A 135 -24.64 -31.53 -16.05
N PHE A 136 -23.91 -31.54 -14.94
CA PHE A 136 -22.97 -32.62 -14.62
C PHE A 136 -23.62 -33.88 -14.05
N HIS A 137 -24.87 -33.84 -13.59
CA HIS A 137 -25.55 -34.99 -12.99
C HIS A 137 -26.38 -35.84 -13.98
N LEU A 138 -26.52 -35.40 -15.24
CA LEU A 138 -27.24 -36.15 -16.28
C LEU A 138 -26.34 -36.96 -17.22
N ALA A 139 -25.02 -36.96 -17.01
CA ALA A 139 -24.05 -37.61 -17.90
C ALA A 139 -23.49 -38.97 -17.40
N THR A 140 -24.09 -39.57 -16.37
CA THR A 140 -23.65 -40.89 -15.83
C THR A 140 -24.78 -41.91 -15.80
N ILE A 141 -25.37 -42.20 -16.96
CA ILE A 141 -26.18 -43.41 -17.16
C ILE A 141 -25.44 -44.30 -18.17
N PRO A 142 -24.85 -45.44 -17.76
CA PRO A 142 -24.19 -46.34 -18.70
C PRO A 142 -25.24 -47.13 -19.50
N PHE A 143 -25.17 -47.02 -20.82
CA PHE A 143 -25.90 -47.90 -21.74
C PHE A 143 -25.23 -49.28 -21.77
N THR A 144 -26.00 -50.30 -21.41
CA THR A 144 -25.67 -51.72 -21.57
C THR A 144 -25.84 -52.16 -23.04
N PHE A 145 -24.86 -52.87 -23.56
CA PHE A 145 -25.02 -53.97 -24.52
C PHE A 145 -24.11 -55.11 -24.08
#